data_AF-A0A661ZDK8-F1
#
_entry.id   AF-A0A661ZDK8-F1
#
_cell.length_a   1.000
_cell.length_b   1.000
_cell.length_c   1.000
_cell.angle_alpha   90.00
_cell.angle_beta   90.00
_cell.angle_gamma   90.00
#
_symmetry.space_group_name_H-M   'P 1'
#
loop_
_entity.id
_entity.type
_entity.pdbx_description
1 polymer ?
#
loop_
_entity_poly.entity_id
_entity_poly.type
_entity_poly.pdbx_seq_one_letter_code
_entity_poly.pdbx_strand_id
1 'polypeptide(L)'
;MLLSVKKIHSLIVKSFIGPFIVTFAISLFFLLMQFIWLWVDELIGKGLNIGIILKILYYAAAMLVPMALPLAVLLASVMTFGNLSEHFELTAMKTSGISLWRIMSPLIYFIVALSIGAFFFSNNVLPYTNLKYAQLLYDVSRKRPEMSIKSGVFNNEIDGYSIKVDNKNTKTGMMYGFMIYDHTKRKGNKKVTVADSGQINITTDQKNMIVTLYNGSNYNEMKNKNPVKKEYPYRRDHFSEETIIFQLPDNSLKKSNDRMFKKHYEIMNTSQLSIVIDSLSREYKIRKYQFQDRLLEYNYFKNEHKVTDKKDSVLYQKDSIRKYRAPEKLITIFNLDEIYQNLSNKDKLSVIRGASKSVKIIRSNIENNGQSLVNRLKWLRKHQLAWYKKFSLSFACLVFFFIGAPLGAIIRKGGFGLPFLVSIVLFMFYYVLYIMGEKAATEDALPVFVGAWLASGILFPLGVFITYKATKDSKIVNTEQIENILKILGNILKFGK
;
A
#
# COMPACT_ATOMS: atom_id res chain seq x y z
N MET A 1 10.76 -4.56 -54.61
CA MET A 1 11.18 -4.00 -53.30
C MET A 1 10.16 -4.27 -52.17
N LEU A 2 8.85 -4.06 -52.37
CA LEU A 2 7.80 -4.24 -51.34
C LEU A 2 7.65 -5.67 -50.76
N LEU A 3 7.89 -6.71 -51.57
CA LEU A 3 7.84 -8.12 -51.13
C LEU A 3 8.98 -8.50 -50.16
N SER A 4 10.15 -7.86 -50.28
CA SER A 4 11.31 -8.09 -49.39
C SER A 4 11.08 -7.51 -48.00
N VAL A 5 10.50 -6.31 -47.92
CA VAL A 5 10.19 -5.64 -46.65
C VAL A 5 9.23 -6.46 -45.79
N LYS A 6 8.24 -7.13 -46.40
CA LYS A 6 7.32 -8.04 -45.69
C LYS A 6 8.04 -9.26 -45.07
N LYS A 7 9.05 -9.83 -45.75
CA LYS A 7 9.82 -10.96 -45.22
C LYS A 7 10.69 -10.55 -44.03
N ILE A 8 11.35 -9.41 -44.10
CA ILE A 8 12.14 -8.86 -42.98
C ILE A 8 11.23 -8.60 -41.78
N HIS A 9 10.06 -7.98 -41.99
CA HIS A 9 9.12 -7.73 -40.91
C HIS A 9 8.67 -9.03 -40.22
N SER A 10 8.37 -10.07 -41.01
CA SER A 10 8.01 -11.38 -40.47
C SER A 10 9.16 -12.03 -39.70
N LEU A 11 10.39 -11.93 -40.21
CA LEU A 11 11.59 -12.44 -39.54
C LEU A 11 11.79 -11.77 -38.19
N ILE A 12 11.77 -10.44 -38.12
CA ILE A 12 11.95 -9.70 -36.86
C ILE A 12 10.88 -10.07 -35.83
N VAL A 13 9.61 -10.18 -36.25
CA VAL A 13 8.51 -10.56 -35.34
C VAL A 13 8.67 -12.00 -34.83
N LYS A 14 9.02 -12.95 -35.71
CA LYS A 14 9.27 -14.35 -35.32
C LYS A 14 10.45 -14.46 -34.36
N SER A 15 11.52 -13.72 -34.60
CA SER A 15 12.71 -13.68 -33.72
C SER A 15 12.45 -12.99 -32.38
N PHE A 16 11.35 -12.23 -32.25
CA PHE A 16 10.95 -11.57 -30.99
C PHE A 16 10.02 -12.41 -30.14
N ILE A 17 9.03 -13.08 -30.74
CA ILE A 17 7.97 -13.79 -30.01
C ILE A 17 8.53 -14.88 -29.08
N GLY A 18 9.49 -15.68 -29.56
CA GLY A 18 10.12 -16.74 -28.77
C GLY A 18 10.81 -16.21 -27.51
N PRO A 19 11.81 -15.31 -27.65
CA PRO A 19 12.45 -14.66 -26.51
C PRO A 19 11.47 -13.93 -25.60
N PHE A 20 10.44 -13.27 -26.15
CA PHE A 20 9.42 -12.58 -25.36
C PHE A 20 8.64 -13.52 -24.44
N ILE A 21 8.14 -14.65 -24.94
CA ILE A 21 7.39 -15.61 -24.12
C ILE A 21 8.27 -16.18 -23.00
N VAL A 22 9.51 -16.55 -23.32
CA VAL A 22 10.45 -17.12 -22.34
C VAL A 22 10.83 -16.10 -21.28
N THR A 23 11.23 -14.89 -21.68
CA THR A 23 11.62 -13.83 -20.74
C THR A 23 10.42 -13.33 -19.92
N PHE A 24 9.21 -13.34 -20.46
CA PHE A 24 7.99 -13.07 -19.72
C PHE A 24 7.73 -14.14 -18.65
N ALA A 25 7.84 -15.42 -19.00
CA ALA A 25 7.68 -16.51 -18.04
C ALA A 25 8.73 -16.45 -16.91
N ILE A 26 10.00 -16.21 -17.26
CA ILE A 26 11.11 -16.10 -16.29
C ILE A 26 10.92 -14.87 -15.39
N SER A 27 10.60 -13.70 -15.95
CA SER A 27 10.39 -12.48 -15.16
C SER A 27 9.19 -12.61 -14.23
N LEU A 28 8.08 -13.18 -14.70
CA LEU A 28 6.90 -13.44 -13.88
C LEU A 28 7.22 -14.42 -12.75
N PHE A 29 7.94 -15.50 -13.05
CA PHE A 29 8.38 -16.48 -12.06
C PHE A 29 9.30 -15.85 -11.00
N PHE A 30 10.29 -15.05 -11.42
CA PHE A 30 11.20 -14.37 -10.51
C PHE A 30 10.47 -13.42 -9.55
N LEU A 31 9.57 -12.59 -10.08
CA LEU A 31 8.74 -11.69 -9.26
C LEU A 31 7.81 -12.46 -8.33
N LEU A 32 7.27 -13.60 -8.80
CA LEU A 32 6.42 -14.46 -7.98
C LEU A 32 7.21 -15.13 -6.85
N MET A 33 8.46 -15.53 -7.10
CA MET A 33 9.34 -16.05 -6.04
C MET A 33 9.71 -14.99 -5.01
N GLN A 34 10.01 -13.77 -5.47
CA GLN A 34 10.20 -12.62 -4.57
C GLN A 34 8.95 -12.40 -3.69
N PHE A 35 7.76 -12.51 -4.29
CA PHE A 35 6.50 -12.39 -3.57
C PHE A 35 6.32 -13.53 -2.55
N ILE A 36 6.59 -14.79 -2.92
CA ILE A 36 6.50 -15.92 -1.99
C ILE A 36 7.42 -15.71 -0.80
N TRP A 37 8.66 -15.25 -1.01
CA TRP A 37 9.60 -15.00 0.07
C TRP A 37 9.08 -13.97 1.07
N LEU A 38 8.49 -12.88 0.58
CA LEU A 38 7.93 -11.84 1.42
C LEU A 38 6.71 -12.30 2.24
N TRP A 39 5.94 -13.26 1.71
CA TRP A 39 4.69 -13.75 2.31
C TRP A 39 4.81 -15.19 2.83
N VAL A 40 6.03 -15.70 2.98
CA VAL A 40 6.27 -17.12 3.30
C VAL A 40 5.66 -17.48 4.66
N ASP A 41 5.82 -16.61 5.65
CA ASP A 41 5.29 -16.81 7.01
C ASP A 41 3.75 -16.73 7.05
N GLU A 42 3.14 -16.07 6.06
CA GLU A 42 1.69 -15.99 5.96
C GLU A 42 1.08 -17.19 5.24
N LEU A 43 1.84 -17.84 4.36
CA LEU A 43 1.41 -18.97 3.54
C LEU A 43 1.79 -20.33 4.16
N ILE A 44 2.96 -20.41 4.77
CA ILE A 44 3.56 -21.63 5.33
C ILE A 44 3.39 -21.62 6.86
N GLY A 45 3.03 -22.77 7.44
CA GLY A 45 2.84 -22.92 8.89
C GLY A 45 1.39 -22.72 9.38
N LYS A 46 0.48 -22.23 8.53
CA LYS A 46 -0.96 -22.08 8.85
C LYS A 46 -1.83 -23.27 8.40
N GLY A 47 -1.22 -24.42 8.12
CA GLY A 47 -1.92 -25.66 7.73
C GLY A 47 -2.84 -25.53 6.51
N LEU A 48 -2.53 -24.61 5.58
CA LEU A 48 -3.37 -24.35 4.40
C LEU A 48 -3.32 -25.53 3.43
N ASN A 49 -4.48 -25.88 2.85
CA ASN A 49 -4.52 -26.84 1.75
C ASN A 49 -3.70 -26.28 0.57
N ILE A 50 -2.82 -27.11 0.00
CA ILE A 50 -1.98 -26.75 -1.15
C ILE A 50 -2.78 -26.16 -2.32
N GLY A 51 -4.02 -26.62 -2.54
CA GLY A 51 -4.90 -26.07 -3.56
C GLY A 51 -5.33 -24.61 -3.31
N ILE A 52 -5.42 -24.18 -2.05
CA ILE A 52 -5.69 -22.78 -1.69
C ILE A 52 -4.44 -21.94 -1.95
N ILE A 53 -3.26 -22.44 -1.57
CA ILE A 53 -1.98 -21.77 -1.84
C ILE A 53 -1.82 -21.55 -3.34
N LEU A 54 -2.05 -22.58 -4.17
CA LEU A 54 -1.97 -22.44 -5.63
C LEU A 54 -2.95 -21.39 -6.19
N LYS A 55 -4.17 -21.27 -5.63
CA LYS A 55 -5.11 -20.22 -6.02
C LYS A 55 -4.62 -18.83 -5.64
N ILE A 56 -4.03 -18.66 -4.44
CA ILE A 56 -3.42 -17.39 -4.03
C ILE A 56 -2.28 -17.03 -4.98
N LEU A 57 -1.40 -17.97 -5.29
CA LEU A 57 -0.29 -17.78 -6.21
C LEU A 57 -0.75 -17.43 -7.63
N TYR A 58 -1.83 -18.05 -8.12
CA TYR A 58 -2.42 -17.72 -9.41
C TYR A 58 -2.89 -16.26 -9.49
N TYR A 59 -3.61 -15.78 -8.48
CA TYR A 59 -4.04 -14.38 -8.45
C TYR A 59 -2.86 -13.41 -8.20
N ALA A 60 -1.88 -13.80 -7.39
CA ALA A 60 -0.67 -13.02 -7.18
C ALA A 60 0.14 -12.88 -8.49
N ALA A 61 0.25 -13.96 -9.28
CA ALA A 61 0.88 -13.90 -10.60
C ALA A 61 0.19 -12.86 -11.50
N ALA A 62 -1.13 -12.86 -11.57
CA ALA A 62 -1.88 -11.87 -12.34
C ALA A 62 -1.61 -10.42 -11.89
N MET A 63 -1.45 -10.20 -10.59
CA MET A 63 -1.11 -8.89 -10.01
C MET A 63 0.29 -8.39 -10.42
N LEU A 64 1.23 -9.31 -10.67
CA LEU A 64 2.60 -9.00 -11.04
C LEU A 64 2.81 -8.79 -12.56
N VAL A 65 1.85 -9.19 -13.40
CA VAL A 65 1.93 -9.06 -14.87
C VAL A 65 2.29 -7.64 -15.35
N PRO A 66 1.67 -6.54 -14.86
CA PRO A 66 2.00 -5.19 -15.31
C PRO A 66 3.46 -4.78 -15.05
N MET A 67 4.13 -5.41 -14.08
CA MET A 67 5.52 -5.16 -13.75
C MET A 67 6.47 -6.13 -14.46
N ALA A 68 6.02 -7.36 -14.72
CA ALA A 68 6.75 -8.35 -15.51
C ALA A 68 6.84 -7.97 -17.00
N LEU A 69 5.78 -7.38 -17.57
CA LEU A 69 5.72 -7.05 -19.00
C LEU A 69 6.85 -6.12 -19.49
N PRO A 70 7.12 -4.95 -18.86
CA PRO A 70 8.20 -4.07 -19.32
C PRO A 70 9.59 -4.71 -19.20
N LEU A 71 9.82 -5.52 -18.15
CA LEU A 71 11.05 -6.28 -17.97
C LEU A 71 11.23 -7.33 -19.08
N ALA A 72 10.17 -8.07 -19.39
CA ALA A 72 10.16 -9.05 -20.47
C ALA A 72 10.43 -8.39 -21.83
N VAL A 73 9.80 -7.25 -22.11
CA VAL A 73 10.02 -6.49 -23.35
C VAL A 73 11.47 -6.03 -23.47
N LEU A 74 12.07 -5.52 -22.37
CA LEU A 74 13.48 -5.13 -22.35
C LEU A 74 14.37 -6.30 -22.74
N LEU A 75 14.26 -7.42 -22.02
CA LEU A 75 15.11 -8.60 -22.21
C LEU A 75 14.91 -9.22 -23.59
N ALA A 76 13.66 -9.38 -24.03
CA ALA A 76 13.35 -9.91 -25.35
C ALA A 76 13.92 -9.03 -26.45
N SER A 77 13.77 -7.71 -26.35
CA SER A 77 14.30 -6.78 -27.36
C SER A 77 15.82 -6.88 -27.44
N VAL A 78 16.48 -6.90 -26.29
CA VAL A 78 17.95 -7.05 -26.22
C VAL A 78 18.39 -8.38 -26.84
N MET A 79 17.73 -9.49 -26.52
CA MET A 79 18.05 -10.80 -27.08
C MET A 79 17.80 -10.87 -28.59
N THR A 80 16.67 -10.34 -29.08
CA THR A 80 16.34 -10.38 -30.50
C THR A 80 17.34 -9.56 -31.33
N PHE A 81 17.59 -8.31 -30.95
CA PHE A 81 18.53 -7.47 -31.71
C PHE A 81 20.00 -7.85 -31.46
N GLY A 82 20.31 -8.40 -30.28
CA GLY A 82 21.61 -8.98 -29.96
C GLY A 82 21.94 -10.17 -30.84
N ASN A 83 21.04 -11.16 -30.92
CA ASN A 83 21.23 -12.36 -31.77
C ASN A 83 21.34 -11.99 -33.25
N LEU A 84 20.48 -11.07 -33.73
CA LEU A 84 20.57 -10.56 -35.10
C LEU A 84 21.91 -9.86 -35.36
N SER A 85 22.46 -9.17 -34.35
CA SER A 85 23.77 -8.53 -34.49
C SER A 85 24.93 -9.53 -34.42
N GLU A 86 24.84 -10.57 -33.58
CA GLU A 86 25.86 -11.60 -33.41
C GLU A 86 25.99 -12.49 -34.65
N HIS A 87 24.87 -12.88 -35.26
CA HIS A 87 24.86 -13.63 -36.53
C HIS A 87 25.07 -12.76 -37.78
N PHE A 88 25.48 -11.49 -37.61
CA PHE A 88 25.67 -10.52 -38.69
C PHE A 88 24.44 -10.22 -39.57
N GLU A 89 23.25 -10.76 -39.25
CA GLU A 89 22.01 -10.51 -39.98
C GLU A 89 21.61 -9.03 -39.95
N LEU A 90 21.72 -8.39 -38.77
CA LEU A 90 21.45 -6.97 -38.60
C LEU A 90 22.42 -6.11 -39.42
N THR A 91 23.70 -6.52 -39.48
CA THR A 91 24.73 -5.82 -40.25
C THR A 91 24.44 -5.93 -41.74
N ALA A 92 24.10 -7.13 -42.24
CA ALA A 92 23.73 -7.36 -43.64
C ALA A 92 22.49 -6.55 -44.07
N MET A 93 21.49 -6.44 -43.19
CA MET A 93 20.31 -5.59 -43.44
C MET A 93 20.68 -4.10 -43.54
N LYS A 94 21.53 -3.61 -42.64
CA LYS A 94 21.97 -2.21 -42.64
C LYS A 94 22.85 -1.87 -43.85
N THR A 95 23.76 -2.75 -44.25
CA THR A 95 24.59 -2.56 -45.46
C THR A 95 23.78 -2.58 -46.74
N SER A 96 22.63 -3.27 -46.73
CA SER A 96 21.64 -3.25 -47.84
C SER A 96 20.82 -1.95 -47.90
N GLY A 97 21.18 -0.93 -47.12
CA GLY A 97 20.52 0.39 -47.11
C GLY A 97 19.24 0.46 -46.26
N ILE A 98 18.95 -0.55 -45.44
CA ILE A 98 17.77 -0.56 -44.58
C ILE A 98 18.13 0.11 -43.24
N SER A 99 17.49 1.24 -42.93
CA SER A 99 17.72 1.93 -41.66
C SER A 99 17.26 1.09 -40.46
N LEU A 100 17.95 1.21 -39.32
CA LEU A 100 17.59 0.51 -38.08
C LEU A 100 16.14 0.80 -37.65
N TRP A 101 15.68 2.04 -37.86
CA TRP A 101 14.28 2.44 -37.63
C TRP A 101 13.28 1.59 -38.43
N ARG A 102 13.57 1.28 -39.70
CA ARG A 102 12.70 0.44 -40.53
C ARG A 102 12.71 -1.00 -40.06
N ILE A 103 13.86 -1.52 -39.64
CA ILE A 103 14.01 -2.87 -39.07
C ILE A 103 13.20 -3.00 -37.76
N MET A 104 13.21 -1.97 -36.91
CA MET A 104 12.47 -1.94 -35.65
C MET A 104 10.97 -1.70 -35.80
N SER A 105 10.53 -1.04 -36.88
CA SER A 105 9.14 -0.64 -37.10
C SER A 105 8.08 -1.75 -36.88
N PRO A 106 8.21 -3.00 -37.37
CA PRO A 106 7.23 -4.05 -37.10
C PRO A 106 7.06 -4.35 -35.61
N LEU A 107 8.15 -4.28 -34.83
CA LEU A 107 8.09 -4.46 -33.38
C LEU A 107 7.53 -3.24 -32.66
N ILE A 108 7.76 -2.02 -33.17
CA ILE A 108 7.12 -0.83 -32.59
C ILE A 108 5.60 -0.94 -32.65
N TYR A 109 5.04 -1.34 -33.79
CA TYR A 109 3.59 -1.58 -33.90
C TYR A 109 3.13 -2.69 -32.95
N PHE A 110 3.91 -3.78 -32.83
CA PHE A 110 3.62 -4.87 -31.91
C PHE A 110 3.64 -4.40 -30.44
N ILE A 111 4.64 -3.63 -30.01
CA ILE A 111 4.76 -3.15 -28.63
C ILE A 111 3.73 -2.07 -28.31
N VAL A 112 3.33 -1.24 -29.27
CA VAL A 112 2.19 -0.33 -29.10
C VAL A 112 0.90 -1.13 -28.87
N ALA A 113 0.65 -2.17 -29.66
CA ALA A 113 -0.50 -3.07 -29.44
C ALA A 113 -0.41 -3.79 -28.07
N LEU A 114 0.78 -4.25 -27.69
CA LEU A 114 1.05 -4.88 -26.39
C LEU A 114 0.78 -3.91 -25.23
N SER A 115 1.21 -2.65 -25.33
CA SER A 115 0.97 -1.61 -24.33
C SER A 115 -0.52 -1.32 -24.17
N ILE A 116 -1.26 -1.26 -25.28
CA ILE A 116 -2.73 -1.12 -25.24
C ILE A 116 -3.35 -2.33 -24.54
N GLY A 117 -2.92 -3.55 -24.89
CA GLY A 117 -3.37 -4.78 -24.22
C GLY A 117 -3.04 -4.79 -22.73
N ALA A 118 -1.84 -4.34 -22.34
CA ALA A 118 -1.41 -4.21 -20.94
C ALA A 118 -2.28 -3.21 -20.17
N PHE A 119 -2.69 -2.11 -20.80
CA PHE A 119 -3.63 -1.16 -20.22
C PHE A 119 -5.00 -1.81 -19.98
N PHE A 120 -5.55 -2.52 -20.96
CA PHE A 120 -6.82 -3.25 -20.79
C PHE A 120 -6.74 -4.31 -19.70
N PHE A 121 -5.62 -5.04 -19.62
CA PHE A 121 -5.37 -5.99 -18.55
C PHE A 121 -5.36 -5.29 -17.18
N SER A 122 -4.61 -4.19 -17.05
CA SER A 122 -4.52 -3.40 -15.81
C SER A 122 -5.84 -2.70 -15.44
N ASN A 123 -6.67 -2.38 -16.44
CA ASN A 123 -7.97 -1.72 -16.21
C ASN A 123 -9.10 -2.70 -15.89
N ASN A 124 -9.10 -3.90 -16.46
CA ASN A 124 -10.24 -4.83 -16.37
C ASN A 124 -9.91 -6.10 -15.59
N VAL A 125 -8.77 -6.74 -15.87
CA VAL A 125 -8.38 -8.02 -15.27
C VAL A 125 -7.80 -7.82 -13.88
N LEU A 126 -6.95 -6.80 -13.71
CA LEU A 126 -6.29 -6.52 -12.43
C LEU A 126 -7.30 -6.19 -11.30
N PRO A 127 -8.32 -5.34 -11.50
CA PRO A 127 -9.34 -5.11 -10.47
C PRO A 127 -10.07 -6.38 -10.03
N TYR A 128 -10.43 -7.23 -11.00
CA TYR A 128 -11.11 -8.50 -10.74
C TYR A 128 -10.22 -9.48 -9.95
N THR A 129 -8.97 -9.63 -10.38
CA THR A 129 -8.00 -10.54 -9.73
C THR A 129 -7.61 -10.05 -8.33
N ASN A 130 -7.40 -8.75 -8.14
CA ASN A 130 -7.13 -8.17 -6.82
C ASN A 130 -8.32 -8.35 -5.87
N LEU A 131 -9.56 -8.22 -6.36
CA LEU A 131 -10.75 -8.49 -5.56
C LEU A 131 -10.82 -9.96 -5.14
N LYS A 132 -10.55 -10.89 -6.06
CA LYS A 132 -10.53 -12.33 -5.74
C LYS A 132 -9.39 -12.70 -4.79
N TYR A 133 -8.23 -12.09 -4.95
CA TYR A 133 -7.09 -12.24 -4.05
C TYR A 133 -7.45 -11.77 -2.63
N ALA A 134 -8.02 -10.57 -2.49
CA ALA A 134 -8.43 -10.02 -1.20
C ALA A 134 -9.51 -10.88 -0.50
N GLN A 135 -10.50 -11.37 -1.26
CA GLN A 135 -11.51 -12.30 -0.75
C GLN A 135 -10.88 -13.61 -0.25
N LEU A 136 -9.94 -14.17 -1.01
CA LEU A 136 -9.30 -15.44 -0.67
C LEU A 136 -8.42 -15.31 0.59
N LEU A 137 -7.63 -14.25 0.71
CA LEU A 137 -6.85 -13.97 1.92
C LEU A 137 -7.73 -13.77 3.15
N TYR A 138 -8.85 -13.06 2.99
CA TYR A 138 -9.81 -12.84 4.06
C TYR A 138 -10.43 -14.16 4.55
N ASP A 139 -10.84 -15.02 3.61
CA ASP A 139 -11.38 -16.35 3.92
C ASP A 139 -10.35 -17.24 4.61
N VAL A 140 -9.08 -17.17 4.17
CA VAL A 140 -7.97 -17.94 4.76
C VAL A 140 -7.68 -17.49 6.18
N SER A 141 -7.62 -16.19 6.42
CA SER A 141 -7.34 -15.62 7.74
C SER A 141 -8.43 -15.95 8.76
N ARG A 142 -9.68 -16.15 8.32
CA ARG A 142 -10.82 -16.46 9.19
C ARG A 142 -11.12 -17.94 9.38
N LYS A 143 -10.77 -18.81 8.42
CA LYS A 143 -11.14 -20.23 8.48
C LYS A 143 -10.37 -21.06 9.51
N ARG A 144 -9.28 -20.55 10.11
CA ARG A 144 -8.50 -21.29 11.13
C ARG A 144 -7.90 -20.42 12.26
N PRO A 145 -8.72 -19.87 13.18
CA PRO A 145 -8.25 -19.21 14.41
C PRO A 145 -7.55 -20.18 15.39
N GLU A 146 -7.78 -21.49 15.27
CA GLU A 146 -7.14 -22.51 16.12
C GLU A 146 -5.62 -22.66 15.85
N MET A 147 -5.15 -22.16 14.71
CA MET A 147 -3.75 -22.27 14.25
C MET A 147 -2.87 -21.07 14.61
N SER A 148 -3.46 -20.00 15.13
CA SER A 148 -2.77 -18.74 15.40
C SER A 148 -2.36 -18.54 16.85
N ILE A 149 -2.82 -19.38 17.79
CA ILE A 149 -2.34 -19.33 19.18
C ILE A 149 -0.92 -19.90 19.23
N LYS A 150 0.07 -19.02 19.12
CA LYS A 150 1.49 -19.34 19.33
C LYS A 150 1.74 -19.59 20.82
N SER A 151 2.38 -20.71 21.14
CA SER A 151 2.80 -21.05 22.51
C SER A 151 3.74 -19.98 23.07
N GLY A 152 3.54 -19.60 24.33
CA GLY A 152 4.35 -18.63 25.06
C GLY A 152 4.10 -17.16 24.73
N VAL A 153 3.22 -16.82 23.78
CA VAL A 153 2.95 -15.43 23.35
C VAL A 153 1.47 -15.07 23.57
N PHE A 154 1.21 -13.82 23.93
CA PHE A 154 -0.16 -13.27 23.99
C PHE A 154 -0.73 -13.05 22.58
N ASN A 155 -1.85 -13.71 22.28
CA ASN A 155 -2.56 -13.59 21.00
C ASN A 155 -3.80 -12.71 21.18
N ASN A 156 -3.92 -11.66 20.37
CA ASN A 156 -4.97 -10.65 20.45
C ASN A 156 -5.92 -10.71 19.24
N GLU A 157 -6.13 -11.90 18.67
CA GLU A 157 -6.91 -12.06 17.45
C GLU A 157 -8.43 -12.05 17.67
N ILE A 158 -8.87 -12.34 18.89
CA ILE A 158 -10.27 -12.26 19.29
C ILE A 158 -10.53 -10.85 19.82
N ASP A 159 -11.50 -10.15 19.21
CA ASP A 159 -11.80 -8.77 19.59
C ASP A 159 -12.19 -8.69 21.07
N GLY A 160 -11.53 -7.80 21.81
CA GLY A 160 -11.75 -7.62 23.24
C GLY A 160 -11.10 -8.68 24.14
N TYR A 161 -10.31 -9.63 23.63
CA TYR A 161 -9.62 -10.63 24.46
C TYR A 161 -8.13 -10.78 24.11
N SER A 162 -7.32 -11.11 25.12
CA SER A 162 -5.91 -11.49 24.94
C SER A 162 -5.67 -12.85 25.56
N ILE A 163 -5.25 -13.84 24.77
CA ILE A 163 -5.10 -15.23 25.20
C ILE A 163 -3.63 -15.65 25.09
N LYS A 164 -3.06 -16.13 26.18
CA LYS A 164 -1.77 -16.81 26.21
C LYS A 164 -1.97 -18.27 26.62
N VAL A 165 -1.22 -19.13 25.95
CA VAL A 165 -1.09 -20.55 26.26
C VAL A 165 0.39 -20.85 26.32
N ASP A 166 0.86 -21.48 27.40
CA ASP A 166 2.28 -21.79 27.55
C ASP A 166 2.71 -22.93 26.63
N ASN A 167 1.98 -24.06 26.65
CA ASN A 167 2.30 -25.23 25.83
C ASN A 167 1.05 -25.80 25.15
N LYS A 168 1.22 -26.32 23.93
CA LYS A 168 0.14 -26.95 23.15
C LYS A 168 0.54 -28.36 22.74
N ASN A 169 -0.28 -29.35 23.08
CA ASN A 169 -0.16 -30.69 22.55
C ASN A 169 -0.91 -30.80 21.21
N THR A 170 -0.15 -30.94 20.12
CA THR A 170 -0.70 -30.97 18.76
C THR A 170 -1.45 -32.26 18.42
N LYS A 171 -1.28 -33.34 19.19
CA LYS A 171 -1.95 -34.64 18.94
C LYS A 171 -3.32 -34.74 19.61
N THR A 172 -3.47 -34.18 20.80
CA THR A 172 -4.72 -34.25 21.59
C THR A 172 -5.55 -32.97 21.54
N GLY A 173 -4.99 -31.86 21.05
CA GLY A 173 -5.65 -30.55 21.07
C GLY A 173 -5.65 -29.87 22.43
N MET A 174 -5.12 -30.53 23.46
CA MET A 174 -4.99 -29.99 24.81
C MET A 174 -3.91 -28.93 24.89
N MET A 175 -4.23 -27.85 25.58
CA MET A 175 -3.39 -26.69 25.81
C MET A 175 -3.18 -26.51 27.31
N TYR A 176 -1.99 -26.06 27.72
CA TYR A 176 -1.59 -25.93 29.12
C TYR A 176 -1.14 -24.51 29.44
N GLY A 177 -1.45 -24.05 30.65
CA GLY A 177 -1.12 -22.70 31.12
C GLY A 177 -1.92 -21.63 30.37
N PHE A 178 -3.25 -21.66 30.50
CA PHE A 178 -4.11 -20.62 29.93
C PHE A 178 -4.06 -19.35 30.78
N MET A 179 -3.93 -18.22 30.11
CA MET A 179 -4.15 -16.90 30.67
C MET A 179 -4.96 -16.06 29.69
N ILE A 180 -6.18 -15.68 30.09
CA ILE A 180 -7.13 -14.94 29.26
C ILE A 180 -7.43 -13.61 29.93
N TYR A 181 -7.11 -12.51 29.25
CA TYR A 181 -7.53 -11.17 29.65
C TYR A 181 -8.79 -10.76 28.89
N ASP A 182 -9.78 -10.24 29.61
CA ASP A 182 -11.00 -9.67 29.04
C ASP A 182 -10.90 -8.13 29.02
N HIS A 183 -10.73 -7.59 27.82
CA HIS A 183 -10.67 -6.16 27.51
C HIS A 183 -11.96 -5.62 26.87
N THR A 184 -13.05 -6.40 26.82
CA THR A 184 -14.31 -6.01 26.17
C THR A 184 -14.85 -4.66 26.67
N LYS A 185 -14.67 -4.37 27.97
CA LYS A 185 -15.10 -3.12 28.60
C LYS A 185 -14.13 -1.93 28.43
N ARG A 186 -12.97 -2.12 27.79
CA ARG A 186 -11.89 -1.12 27.58
C ARG A 186 -11.47 -0.38 28.86
N LYS A 187 -11.51 -1.06 30.00
CA LYS A 187 -11.24 -0.49 31.34
C LYS A 187 -9.93 -0.99 31.96
N GLY A 188 -8.99 -1.45 31.13
CA GLY A 188 -7.75 -2.10 31.56
C GLY A 188 -7.93 -3.59 31.87
N ASN A 189 -6.98 -4.16 32.60
CA ASN A 189 -6.87 -5.61 32.88
C ASN A 189 -7.66 -5.99 34.13
N LYS A 190 -8.97 -5.74 34.12
CA LYS A 190 -9.81 -5.92 35.32
C LYS A 190 -10.37 -7.33 35.48
N LYS A 191 -10.40 -8.12 34.41
CA LYS A 191 -10.86 -9.51 34.44
C LYS A 191 -9.82 -10.39 33.78
N VAL A 192 -9.32 -11.36 34.53
CA VAL A 192 -8.28 -12.31 34.11
C VAL A 192 -8.70 -13.71 34.51
N THR A 193 -8.67 -14.64 33.56
CA THR A 193 -8.90 -16.06 33.80
C THR A 193 -7.58 -16.79 33.64
N VAL A 194 -7.21 -17.58 34.64
CA VAL A 194 -6.01 -18.45 34.58
C VAL A 194 -6.46 -19.89 34.77
N ALA A 195 -5.99 -20.82 33.94
CA ALA A 195 -6.33 -22.23 34.06
C ALA A 195 -5.14 -23.13 33.72
N ASP A 196 -5.07 -24.29 34.38
CA ASP A 196 -3.97 -25.24 34.21
C ASP A 196 -3.99 -25.89 32.83
N SER A 197 -5.17 -26.27 32.36
CA SER A 197 -5.35 -26.85 31.03
C SER A 197 -6.67 -26.45 30.38
N GLY A 198 -6.79 -26.68 29.09
CA GLY A 198 -8.02 -26.43 28.37
C GLY A 198 -7.97 -26.89 26.92
N GLN A 199 -9.14 -26.95 26.31
CA GLN A 199 -9.33 -27.28 24.92
C GLN A 199 -10.13 -26.20 24.22
N ILE A 200 -9.79 -25.99 22.94
CA ILE A 200 -10.46 -25.03 22.08
C ILE A 200 -11.13 -25.81 20.97
N ASN A 201 -12.44 -25.64 20.82
CA ASN A 201 -13.25 -26.25 19.78
C ASN A 201 -14.08 -25.20 19.07
N ILE A 202 -14.09 -25.19 17.73
CA ILE A 202 -15.01 -24.35 16.95
C ILE A 202 -16.30 -25.12 16.66
N THR A 203 -17.47 -24.48 16.83
CA THR A 203 -18.76 -25.08 16.48
C THR A 203 -18.83 -25.39 14.98
N THR A 204 -19.57 -26.43 14.58
CA THR A 204 -19.78 -26.82 13.16
C THR A 204 -20.19 -25.66 12.25
N ASP A 205 -20.91 -24.68 12.81
CA ASP A 205 -21.41 -23.50 12.10
C ASP A 205 -20.34 -22.39 11.94
N GLN A 206 -19.13 -22.57 12.48
CA GLN A 206 -18.02 -21.61 12.50
C GLN A 206 -18.35 -20.23 13.09
N LYS A 207 -19.45 -20.12 13.84
CA LYS A 207 -19.91 -18.87 14.46
C LYS A 207 -19.38 -18.66 15.88
N ASN A 208 -19.06 -19.73 16.58
CA ASN A 208 -18.63 -19.68 17.97
C ASN A 208 -17.35 -20.50 18.14
N MET A 209 -16.40 -19.95 18.90
CA MET A 209 -15.23 -20.64 19.40
C MET A 209 -15.47 -20.91 20.88
N ILE A 210 -15.50 -22.19 21.24
CA ILE A 210 -15.77 -22.68 22.59
C ILE A 210 -14.43 -23.04 23.20
N VAL A 211 -14.09 -22.37 24.31
CA VAL A 211 -12.88 -22.65 25.08
C VAL A 211 -13.30 -23.25 26.40
N THR A 212 -13.01 -24.54 26.57
CA THR A 212 -13.25 -25.28 27.80
C THR A 212 -11.97 -25.31 28.60
N LEU A 213 -11.99 -24.73 29.79
CA LEU A 213 -10.87 -24.60 30.71
C LEU A 213 -11.07 -25.54 31.90
N TYR A 214 -10.00 -26.16 32.35
CA TYR A 214 -9.99 -27.09 33.47
C TYR A 214 -9.06 -26.58 34.57
N ASN A 215 -9.53 -26.69 35.82
CA ASN A 215 -8.83 -26.29 37.05
C ASN A 215 -8.20 -24.90 36.94
N GLY A 216 -9.02 -23.88 37.19
CA GLY A 216 -8.61 -22.50 37.03
C GLY A 216 -9.21 -21.55 38.06
N SER A 217 -8.84 -20.28 37.94
CA SER A 217 -9.33 -19.21 38.78
C SER A 217 -9.59 -17.95 37.96
N ASN A 218 -10.76 -17.37 38.19
CA ASN A 218 -11.16 -16.08 37.67
C ASN A 218 -10.80 -14.99 38.68
N TYR A 219 -10.13 -13.96 38.21
CA TYR A 219 -9.77 -12.76 38.96
C TYR A 219 -10.56 -11.59 38.39
N ASN A 220 -11.35 -10.91 39.22
CA ASN A 220 -12.16 -9.77 38.81
C ASN A 220 -12.00 -8.60 39.78
N GLU A 221 -11.45 -7.50 39.29
CA GLU A 221 -11.34 -6.24 40.03
C GLU A 221 -12.70 -5.52 40.01
N MET A 222 -13.30 -5.38 41.19
CA MET A 222 -14.61 -4.76 41.33
C MET A 222 -14.50 -3.23 41.21
N LYS A 223 -15.58 -2.60 40.75
CA LYS A 223 -15.63 -1.14 40.64
C LYS A 223 -15.58 -0.54 42.04
N ASN A 224 -14.52 0.20 42.35
CA ASN A 224 -14.45 0.99 43.57
C ASN A 224 -15.61 2.02 43.58
N LYS A 225 -16.47 1.95 44.60
CA LYS A 225 -17.61 2.87 44.77
C LYS A 225 -17.16 4.24 45.29
N ASN A 226 -15.94 4.36 45.82
CA ASN A 226 -15.43 5.57 46.46
C ASN A 226 -14.01 5.91 45.95
N PRO A 227 -13.86 6.78 44.92
CA PRO A 227 -12.57 7.05 44.26
C PRO A 227 -11.53 7.76 45.14
N VAL A 228 -11.92 8.24 46.32
CA VAL A 228 -11.03 8.92 47.30
C VAL A 228 -10.20 7.92 48.10
N LYS A 229 -10.71 6.70 48.34
CA LYS A 229 -9.95 5.61 48.96
C LYS A 229 -9.36 4.73 47.87
N LYS A 230 -8.03 4.53 47.86
CA LYS A 230 -7.32 3.62 46.92
C LYS A 230 -7.52 2.14 47.30
N GLU A 231 -8.77 1.75 47.55
CA GLU A 231 -9.14 0.35 47.83
C GLU A 231 -9.62 -0.29 46.51
N TYR A 232 -8.98 -1.39 46.12
CA TYR A 232 -9.31 -2.15 44.92
C TYR A 232 -9.86 -3.51 45.32
N PRO A 233 -11.15 -3.60 45.69
CA PRO A 233 -11.75 -4.88 46.03
C PRO A 233 -11.64 -5.83 44.84
N TYR A 234 -11.10 -7.02 45.07
CA TYR A 234 -10.99 -8.06 44.07
C TYR A 234 -11.81 -9.28 44.49
N ARG A 235 -12.37 -9.97 43.49
CA ARG A 235 -13.04 -11.25 43.64
C ARG A 235 -12.20 -12.33 42.95
N ARG A 236 -12.04 -13.48 43.63
CA ARG A 236 -11.43 -14.68 43.07
C ARG A 236 -12.45 -15.81 43.10
N ASP A 237 -12.77 -16.37 41.94
CA ASP A 237 -13.66 -17.54 41.82
C ASP A 237 -12.84 -18.73 41.30
N HIS A 238 -12.82 -19.84 42.03
CA HIS A 238 -12.14 -21.07 41.62
C HIS A 238 -13.12 -21.99 40.90
N PHE A 239 -12.69 -22.65 39.82
CA PHE A 239 -13.52 -23.56 39.05
C PHE A 239 -12.77 -24.84 38.66
N SER A 240 -13.48 -25.96 38.69
CA SER A 240 -12.99 -27.24 38.15
C SER A 240 -13.12 -27.27 36.63
N GLU A 241 -14.20 -26.71 36.08
CA GLU A 241 -14.44 -26.58 34.65
C GLU A 241 -15.17 -25.27 34.35
N GLU A 242 -14.70 -24.51 33.37
CA GLU A 242 -15.37 -23.31 32.87
C GLU A 242 -15.35 -23.30 31.34
N THR A 243 -16.49 -22.99 30.73
CA THR A 243 -16.59 -22.83 29.28
C THR A 243 -16.82 -21.38 28.91
N ILE A 244 -15.94 -20.83 28.08
CA ILE A 244 -16.04 -19.48 27.52
C ILE A 244 -16.39 -19.58 26.04
N ILE A 245 -17.48 -18.91 25.64
CA ILE A 245 -17.93 -18.89 24.24
C ILE A 245 -17.57 -17.54 23.64
N PHE A 246 -16.64 -17.55 22.70
CA PHE A 246 -16.30 -16.38 21.89
C PHE A 246 -17.16 -16.38 20.63
N GLN A 247 -17.97 -15.34 20.46
CA GLN A 247 -18.71 -15.13 19.21
C GLN A 247 -17.72 -14.67 18.15
N LEU A 248 -17.55 -15.48 17.11
CA LEU A 248 -16.80 -15.12 15.93
C LEU A 248 -17.66 -14.18 15.07
N PRO A 249 -17.07 -13.14 14.45
CA PRO A 249 -17.85 -12.18 13.67
C PRO A 249 -18.59 -12.88 12.53
N ASP A 250 -19.91 -12.68 12.50
CA ASP A 250 -20.90 -13.42 11.71
C ASP A 250 -20.45 -13.72 10.26
N ASN A 251 -20.55 -15.00 9.89
CA ASN A 251 -20.10 -15.55 8.60
C ASN A 251 -21.19 -15.42 7.50
N SER A 252 -22.05 -14.40 7.56
CA SER A 252 -23.13 -14.14 6.59
C SER A 252 -22.57 -13.63 5.24
N LEU A 253 -22.02 -14.61 4.53
CA LEU A 253 -21.10 -14.58 3.39
C LEU A 253 -21.62 -14.12 2.02
N LYS A 254 -22.78 -13.44 1.87
CA LYS A 254 -23.32 -13.17 0.51
C LYS A 254 -23.59 -11.72 0.08
N LYS A 255 -23.61 -10.72 0.96
CA LYS A 255 -23.89 -9.32 0.52
C LYS A 255 -23.03 -8.21 1.14
N SER A 256 -22.35 -8.46 2.26
CA SER A 256 -21.51 -7.43 2.91
C SER A 256 -20.05 -7.41 2.38
N ASN A 257 -19.56 -8.56 1.90
CA ASN A 257 -18.17 -8.75 1.44
C ASN A 257 -17.80 -7.89 0.23
N ASP A 258 -18.75 -7.61 -0.66
CA ASP A 258 -18.50 -6.76 -1.82
C ASP A 258 -18.22 -5.31 -1.38
N ARG A 259 -18.88 -4.81 -0.32
CA ARG A 259 -18.79 -3.38 0.07
C ARG A 259 -17.50 -3.02 0.83
N MET A 260 -16.93 -3.94 1.60
CA MET A 260 -15.70 -3.71 2.36
C MET A 260 -14.48 -3.56 1.44
N PHE A 261 -14.38 -4.42 0.42
CA PHE A 261 -13.27 -4.36 -0.53
C PHE A 261 -13.51 -3.34 -1.65
N LYS A 262 -14.78 -3.09 -2.05
CA LYS A 262 -15.17 -2.17 -3.15
C LYS A 262 -14.53 -0.78 -3.12
N LYS A 263 -14.06 -0.33 -1.96
CA LYS A 263 -13.47 1.01 -1.76
C LYS A 263 -11.94 1.03 -1.76
N HIS A 264 -11.28 -0.12 -1.89
CA HIS A 264 -9.82 -0.17 -1.96
C HIS A 264 -9.34 0.21 -3.36
N TYR A 265 -8.35 1.09 -3.48
CA TYR A 265 -7.90 1.64 -4.76
C TYR A 265 -7.37 0.58 -5.74
N GLU A 266 -6.84 -0.54 -5.24
CA GLU A 266 -6.22 -1.60 -6.06
C GLU A 266 -7.24 -2.47 -6.81
N ILE A 267 -8.49 -2.49 -6.38
CA ILE A 267 -9.56 -3.35 -6.95
C ILE A 267 -10.51 -2.57 -7.87
N MET A 268 -10.14 -1.35 -8.25
CA MET A 268 -10.97 -0.46 -9.07
C MET A 268 -10.40 -0.29 -10.47
N ASN A 269 -11.30 -0.14 -11.44
CA ASN A 269 -10.94 0.31 -12.79
C ASN A 269 -10.84 1.85 -12.85
N THR A 270 -10.38 2.40 -13.98
CA THR A 270 -10.20 3.85 -14.17
C THR A 270 -11.49 4.65 -13.99
N SER A 271 -12.63 4.16 -14.48
CA SER A 271 -13.93 4.84 -14.36
C SER A 271 -14.44 4.85 -12.91
N GLN A 272 -14.24 3.77 -12.17
CA GLN A 272 -14.57 3.71 -10.74
C GLN A 272 -13.65 4.61 -9.93
N LEU A 273 -12.36 4.61 -10.25
CA LEU A 273 -11.37 5.48 -9.61
C LEU A 273 -11.69 6.95 -9.82
N SER A 274 -12.08 7.39 -11.02
CA SER A 274 -12.39 8.81 -11.26
C SER A 274 -13.56 9.31 -10.42
N ILE A 275 -14.64 8.53 -10.30
CA ILE A 275 -15.80 8.85 -9.46
C ILE A 275 -15.39 8.92 -7.97
N VAL A 276 -14.62 7.93 -7.51
CA VAL A 276 -14.17 7.89 -6.11
C VAL A 276 -13.19 9.02 -5.81
N ILE A 277 -12.28 9.36 -6.72
CA ILE A 277 -11.34 10.48 -6.59
C ILE A 277 -12.09 11.81 -6.48
N ASP A 278 -13.12 12.04 -7.29
CA ASP A 278 -13.91 13.28 -7.23
C ASP A 278 -14.62 13.41 -5.87
N SER A 279 -15.30 12.35 -5.45
CA SER A 279 -15.99 12.29 -4.15
C SER A 279 -15.03 12.50 -2.98
N LEU A 280 -13.88 11.80 -2.96
CA LEU A 280 -12.84 11.96 -1.93
C LEU A 280 -12.22 13.36 -1.94
N SER A 281 -12.02 13.95 -3.12
CA SER A 281 -11.48 15.31 -3.27
C SER A 281 -12.43 16.34 -2.69
N ARG A 282 -13.75 16.20 -2.96
CA ARG A 282 -14.78 17.05 -2.39
C ARG A 282 -14.87 16.88 -0.87
N GLU A 283 -14.87 15.65 -0.37
CA GLU A 283 -14.89 15.37 1.07
C GLU A 283 -13.67 15.99 1.78
N TYR A 284 -12.47 15.82 1.20
CA TYR A 284 -11.25 16.40 1.75
C TYR A 284 -11.32 17.93 1.83
N LYS A 285 -11.76 18.60 0.76
CA LYS A 285 -11.94 20.07 0.74
C LYS A 285 -12.92 20.53 1.81
N ILE A 286 -14.09 19.90 1.90
CA ILE A 286 -15.11 20.24 2.92
C ILE A 286 -14.55 20.09 4.33
N ARG A 287 -13.88 18.97 4.62
CA ARG A 287 -13.30 18.75 5.96
C ARG A 287 -12.15 19.68 6.28
N LYS A 288 -11.34 20.05 5.29
CA LYS A 288 -10.27 21.05 5.44
C LYS A 288 -10.86 22.41 5.83
N TYR A 289 -11.91 22.87 5.14
CA TYR A 289 -12.59 24.13 5.48
C TYR A 289 -13.26 24.07 6.86
N GLN A 290 -14.02 23.00 7.14
CA GLN A 290 -14.63 22.81 8.46
C GLN A 290 -13.59 22.77 9.59
N PHE A 291 -12.40 22.21 9.33
CA PHE A 291 -11.31 22.23 10.31
C PHE A 291 -10.78 23.65 10.50
N GLN A 292 -10.53 24.39 9.42
CA GLN A 292 -10.10 25.80 9.49
C GLN A 292 -11.12 26.66 10.23
N ASP A 293 -12.40 26.55 9.90
CA ASP A 293 -13.47 27.29 10.58
C ASP A 293 -13.51 26.95 12.07
N ARG A 294 -13.53 25.66 12.44
CA ARG A 294 -13.54 25.28 13.86
C ARG A 294 -12.31 25.75 14.61
N LEU A 295 -11.15 25.79 13.96
CA LEU A 295 -9.92 26.30 14.58
C LEU A 295 -10.02 27.80 14.88
N LEU A 296 -10.65 28.58 14.01
CA LEU A 296 -10.79 30.01 14.18
C LEU A 296 -11.95 30.36 15.14
N GLU A 297 -13.08 29.66 15.04
CA GLU A 297 -14.31 29.90 15.83
C GLU A 297 -14.16 29.49 17.30
N TYR A 298 -13.63 28.30 17.59
CA TYR A 298 -13.70 27.72 18.94
C TYR A 298 -12.45 27.92 19.80
N ASN A 299 -11.30 28.28 19.21
CA ASN A 299 -10.04 28.33 19.96
C ASN A 299 -9.65 29.74 20.42
N TYR A 300 -10.07 30.80 19.72
CA TYR A 300 -9.71 32.18 20.07
C TYR A 300 -10.71 32.82 21.04
N PHE A 301 -12.02 32.60 20.86
CA PHE A 301 -13.07 33.13 21.74
C PHE A 301 -14.04 32.03 22.13
N LYS A 302 -13.66 31.23 23.12
CA LYS A 302 -14.39 30.02 23.54
C LYS A 302 -15.81 30.26 24.09
N ASN A 303 -16.35 31.48 24.01
CA ASN A 303 -17.56 31.87 24.73
C ASN A 303 -18.36 33.05 24.15
N GLU A 304 -18.23 33.46 22.89
CA GLU A 304 -19.14 34.50 22.35
C GLU A 304 -20.60 34.03 22.34
N HIS A 305 -20.86 32.73 22.19
CA HIS A 305 -22.22 32.19 22.08
C HIS A 305 -22.96 31.92 23.40
N LYS A 306 -22.38 32.25 24.56
CA LYS A 306 -23.09 32.11 25.85
C LYS A 306 -23.55 33.43 26.47
N VAL A 307 -23.29 34.58 25.83
CA VAL A 307 -23.63 35.89 26.41
C VAL A 307 -25.00 36.43 25.98
N THR A 308 -25.70 35.83 25.00
CA THR A 308 -27.04 36.32 24.61
C THR A 308 -28.01 35.19 24.24
N ASP A 309 -28.40 34.39 25.23
CA ASP A 309 -29.72 33.70 25.22
C ASP A 309 -30.79 34.59 25.91
N LYS A 310 -30.71 35.92 25.73
CA LYS A 310 -31.93 36.74 25.72
C LYS A 310 -32.47 36.64 24.30
N LYS A 311 -33.45 35.75 24.13
CA LYS A 311 -34.28 35.66 22.94
C LYS A 311 -34.84 37.04 22.64
N ASP A 312 -34.41 37.64 21.55
CA ASP A 312 -35.19 38.66 20.87
C ASP A 312 -35.34 38.30 19.40
N SER A 313 -36.56 38.48 18.91
CA SER A 313 -37.17 37.69 17.83
C SER A 313 -36.82 38.19 16.42
N VAL A 314 -35.56 38.54 16.18
CA VAL A 314 -35.13 39.02 14.85
C VAL A 314 -34.27 37.97 14.17
N LEU A 315 -34.89 37.37 13.15
CA LEU A 315 -34.35 36.42 12.16
C LEU A 315 -32.85 36.55 11.91
N TYR A 316 -32.09 35.58 12.39
CA TYR A 316 -30.71 35.36 11.95
C TYR A 316 -30.72 34.74 10.54
N GLN A 317 -30.81 35.58 9.52
CA GLN A 317 -30.44 35.19 8.16
C GLN A 317 -28.91 35.05 8.13
N LYS A 318 -28.43 33.83 7.84
CA LYS A 318 -27.01 33.56 7.58
C LYS A 318 -26.60 34.27 6.28
N ASP A 319 -26.17 35.52 6.41
CA ASP A 319 -25.54 36.24 5.30
C ASP A 319 -24.07 35.82 5.14
N SER A 320 -23.66 35.67 3.88
CA SER A 320 -22.35 35.14 3.47
C SER A 320 -21.19 36.12 3.65
N ILE A 321 -21.47 37.31 4.19
CA ILE A 321 -20.56 38.46 4.29
C ILE A 321 -19.87 38.56 5.66
N ARG A 322 -20.24 37.73 6.65
CA ARG A 322 -19.52 37.67 7.93
C ARG A 322 -18.24 36.83 7.79
N LYS A 323 -17.35 37.25 6.90
CA LYS A 323 -15.91 36.93 6.98
C LYS A 323 -15.46 37.34 8.37
N TYR A 324 -14.88 36.40 9.10
CA TYR A 324 -14.11 36.56 10.33
C TYR A 324 -13.51 37.97 10.47
N ARG A 325 -14.28 38.91 11.02
CA ARG A 325 -13.70 39.96 11.82
C ARG A 325 -13.51 39.29 13.16
N ALA A 326 -12.28 38.87 13.45
CA ALA A 326 -11.86 38.82 14.83
C ALA A 326 -12.35 40.14 15.45
N PRO A 327 -13.00 40.11 16.63
CA PRO A 327 -13.47 41.33 17.23
C PRO A 327 -12.26 42.05 17.82
N GLU A 328 -11.39 42.60 16.97
CA GLU A 328 -10.39 43.58 17.36
C GLU A 328 -11.08 44.69 18.17
N LYS A 329 -12.34 44.99 17.85
CA LYS A 329 -13.18 45.94 18.60
C LYS A 329 -13.67 45.48 19.98
N LEU A 330 -13.72 44.18 20.33
CA LEU A 330 -14.06 43.76 21.71
C LEU A 330 -12.82 43.77 22.62
N ILE A 331 -11.65 43.45 22.07
CA ILE A 331 -10.38 43.48 22.81
C ILE A 331 -10.01 44.93 23.19
N THR A 332 -10.37 45.92 22.38
CA THR A 332 -10.15 47.33 22.70
C THR A 332 -11.08 47.90 23.78
N ILE A 333 -12.16 47.19 24.17
CA ILE A 333 -13.16 47.68 25.14
C ILE A 333 -12.83 47.25 26.58
N PHE A 334 -12.07 46.15 26.77
CA PHE A 334 -11.73 45.62 28.09
C PHE A 334 -10.22 45.42 28.25
N ASN A 335 -9.62 46.09 29.24
CA ASN A 335 -8.23 45.85 29.63
C ASN A 335 -8.13 44.53 30.41
N LEU A 336 -7.87 43.43 29.69
CA LEU A 336 -7.80 42.08 30.25
C LEU A 336 -6.71 41.94 31.33
N ASP A 337 -5.62 42.69 31.20
CA ASP A 337 -4.51 42.65 32.16
C ASP A 337 -4.91 43.26 33.51
N GLU A 338 -5.65 44.36 33.47
CA GLU A 338 -6.19 45.02 34.67
C GLU A 338 -7.22 44.13 35.38
N ILE A 339 -8.15 43.52 34.61
CA ILE A 339 -9.13 42.57 35.15
C ILE A 339 -8.42 41.39 35.80
N TYR A 340 -7.39 40.85 35.17
CA TYR A 340 -6.62 39.73 35.70
C TYR A 340 -5.84 40.11 36.98
N GLN A 341 -5.22 41.29 37.01
CA GLN A 341 -4.47 41.77 38.17
C GLN A 341 -5.36 42.00 39.39
N ASN A 342 -6.60 42.43 39.19
CA ASN A 342 -7.59 42.66 40.25
C ASN A 342 -8.23 41.39 40.83
N LEU A 343 -7.94 40.19 40.28
CA LEU A 343 -8.44 38.92 40.80
C LEU A 343 -7.72 38.48 42.09
N SER A 344 -8.42 37.71 42.93
CA SER A 344 -7.82 37.04 44.08
C SER A 344 -6.75 36.03 43.65
N ASN A 345 -5.76 35.73 44.50
CA ASN A 345 -4.71 34.74 44.19
C ASN A 345 -5.27 33.35 43.85
N LYS A 346 -6.39 32.96 44.47
CA LYS A 346 -7.09 31.71 44.18
C LYS A 346 -7.73 31.72 42.79
N ASP A 347 -8.34 32.84 42.40
CA ASP A 347 -8.97 33.01 41.09
C ASP A 347 -7.93 33.13 39.98
N LYS A 348 -6.81 33.83 40.21
CA LYS A 348 -5.66 33.87 39.29
C LYS A 348 -5.15 32.48 38.95
N LEU A 349 -4.96 31.62 39.96
CA LEU A 349 -4.57 30.22 39.78
C LEU A 349 -5.63 29.41 39.03
N SER A 350 -6.92 29.65 39.30
CA SER A 350 -8.03 28.99 38.60
C SER A 350 -8.05 29.35 37.10
N VAL A 351 -7.88 30.65 36.79
CA VAL A 351 -7.80 31.16 35.41
C VAL A 351 -6.61 30.56 34.68
N ILE A 352 -5.41 30.57 35.27
CA ILE A 352 -4.21 29.95 34.66
C ILE A 352 -4.43 28.46 34.40
N ARG A 353 -4.98 27.71 35.36
CA ARG A 353 -5.26 26.27 35.19
C ARG A 353 -6.30 26.03 34.10
N GLY A 354 -7.34 26.85 34.03
CA GLY A 354 -8.37 26.81 32.98
C GLY A 354 -7.80 27.11 31.58
N ALA A 355 -6.92 28.10 31.50
CA ALA A 355 -6.19 28.45 30.28
C ALA A 355 -5.27 27.30 29.85
N SER A 356 -4.42 26.79 30.75
CA SER A 356 -3.53 25.65 30.48
C SER A 356 -4.29 24.41 30.02
N LYS A 357 -5.43 24.09 30.67
CA LYS A 357 -6.31 22.99 30.26
C LYS A 357 -6.89 23.23 28.86
N SER A 358 -7.31 24.47 28.56
CA SER A 358 -7.83 24.82 27.24
C SER A 358 -6.76 24.69 26.17
N VAL A 359 -5.54 25.18 26.39
CA VAL A 359 -4.41 25.01 25.46
C VAL A 359 -4.12 23.54 25.20
N LYS A 360 -4.11 22.68 26.23
CA LYS A 360 -3.90 21.23 26.06
C LYS A 360 -4.99 20.58 25.21
N ILE A 361 -6.26 20.95 25.41
CA ILE A 361 -7.39 20.43 24.61
C ILE A 361 -7.28 20.91 23.16
N ILE A 362 -6.97 22.18 22.94
CA ILE A 362 -6.82 22.77 21.61
C ILE A 362 -5.69 22.06 20.86
N ARG A 363 -4.52 21.93 21.49
CA ARG A 363 -3.37 21.20 20.94
C ARG A 363 -3.75 19.77 20.54
N SER A 364 -4.38 19.02 21.46
CA SER A 364 -4.83 17.65 21.17
C SER A 364 -5.83 17.60 20.01
N ASN A 365 -6.77 18.55 19.94
CA ASN A 365 -7.72 18.63 18.83
C ASN A 365 -7.04 18.97 17.49
N ILE A 366 -6.05 19.86 17.49
CA ILE A 366 -5.25 20.19 16.30
C ILE A 366 -4.47 18.97 15.84
N GLU A 367 -3.77 18.29 16.75
CA GLU A 367 -2.97 17.10 16.43
C GLU A 367 -3.87 15.98 15.88
N ASN A 368 -4.99 15.67 16.54
CA ASN A 368 -5.90 14.61 16.12
C ASN A 368 -6.59 14.89 14.78
N ASN A 369 -7.12 16.11 14.59
CA ASN A 369 -7.80 16.47 13.35
C ASN A 369 -6.80 16.70 12.21
N GLY A 370 -5.63 17.26 12.50
CA GLY A 370 -4.52 17.41 11.56
C GLY A 370 -4.07 16.05 11.03
N GLN A 371 -3.84 15.08 11.93
CA GLN A 371 -3.50 13.71 11.54
C GLN A 371 -4.62 13.05 10.72
N SER A 372 -5.89 13.30 11.07
CA SER A 372 -7.03 12.80 10.28
C SER A 372 -7.04 13.36 8.86
N LEU A 373 -6.73 14.65 8.68
CA LEU A 373 -6.63 15.29 7.36
C LEU A 373 -5.46 14.74 6.55
N VAL A 374 -4.29 14.55 7.18
CA VAL A 374 -3.12 13.93 6.54
C VAL A 374 -3.45 12.52 6.05
N ASN A 375 -4.07 11.70 6.89
CA ASN A 375 -4.46 10.33 6.53
C ASN A 375 -5.47 10.32 5.37
N ARG A 376 -6.44 11.23 5.35
CA ARG A 376 -7.41 11.38 4.26
C ARG A 376 -6.76 11.84 2.96
N LEU A 377 -5.82 12.79 3.03
CA LEU A 377 -5.06 13.23 1.87
C LEU A 377 -4.22 12.09 1.30
N LYS A 378 -3.53 11.34 2.16
CA LYS A 378 -2.78 10.14 1.77
C LYS A 378 -3.69 9.10 1.09
N TRP A 379 -4.89 8.88 1.63
CA TRP A 379 -5.88 7.99 1.02
C TRP A 379 -6.31 8.47 -0.37
N LEU A 380 -6.66 9.75 -0.53
CA LEU A 380 -6.98 10.34 -1.83
C LEU A 380 -5.84 10.18 -2.85
N ARG A 381 -4.60 10.49 -2.43
CA ARG A 381 -3.40 10.39 -3.27
C ARG A 381 -3.14 8.97 -3.73
N LYS A 382 -3.37 7.96 -2.89
CA LYS A 382 -3.28 6.55 -3.30
C LYS A 382 -4.27 6.20 -4.42
N HIS A 383 -5.48 6.76 -4.41
CA HIS A 383 -6.47 6.54 -5.48
C HIS A 383 -6.04 7.20 -6.78
N GLN A 384 -5.57 8.46 -6.70
CA GLN A 384 -5.02 9.17 -7.85
C GLN A 384 -3.81 8.44 -8.43
N LEU A 385 -2.93 7.94 -7.58
CA LEU A 385 -1.74 7.20 -7.99
C LEU A 385 -2.11 5.89 -8.68
N ALA A 386 -3.06 5.13 -8.13
CA ALA A 386 -3.57 3.91 -8.75
C ALA A 386 -4.15 4.16 -10.15
N TRP A 387 -4.78 5.31 -10.35
CA TRP A 387 -5.29 5.72 -11.67
C TRP A 387 -4.14 5.94 -12.66
N TYR A 388 -3.15 6.76 -12.30
CA TYR A 388 -2.00 7.04 -13.20
C TYR A 388 -1.12 5.81 -13.45
N LYS A 389 -0.94 4.93 -12.45
CA LYS A 389 -0.15 3.69 -12.59
C LYS A 389 -0.67 2.76 -13.67
N LYS A 390 -1.99 2.72 -13.91
CA LYS A 390 -2.56 1.92 -15.00
C LYS A 390 -2.05 2.37 -16.38
N PHE A 391 -1.73 3.66 -16.54
CA PHE A 391 -1.17 4.20 -17.78
C PHE A 391 0.35 4.15 -17.81
N SER A 392 1.02 4.54 -16.72
CA SER A 392 2.49 4.64 -16.69
C SER A 392 3.16 3.29 -16.82
N LEU A 393 2.59 2.22 -16.23
CA LEU A 393 3.11 0.85 -16.36
C LEU A 393 2.97 0.31 -17.78
N SER A 394 1.86 0.58 -18.46
CA SER A 394 1.69 0.20 -19.87
C SER A 394 2.66 0.96 -20.77
N PHE A 395 2.81 2.27 -20.54
CA PHE A 395 3.76 3.10 -21.27
C PHE A 395 5.22 2.67 -21.05
N ALA A 396 5.55 2.12 -19.88
CA ALA A 396 6.90 1.61 -19.61
C ALA A 396 7.33 0.53 -20.62
N CYS A 397 6.41 -0.30 -21.14
CA CYS A 397 6.72 -1.26 -22.21
C CYS A 397 7.36 -0.60 -23.44
N LEU A 398 6.89 0.58 -23.83
CA LEU A 398 7.45 1.35 -24.94
C LEU A 398 8.84 1.88 -24.59
N VAL A 399 8.98 2.48 -23.41
CA VAL A 399 10.27 3.00 -22.92
C VAL A 399 11.34 1.90 -22.93
N PHE A 400 11.01 0.75 -22.37
CA PHE A 400 11.92 -0.39 -22.30
C PHE A 400 12.23 -1.02 -23.66
N PHE A 401 11.29 -1.03 -24.60
CA PHE A 401 11.59 -1.42 -25.99
C PHE A 401 12.63 -0.50 -26.64
N PHE A 402 12.44 0.82 -26.53
CA PHE A 402 13.37 1.82 -27.09
C PHE A 402 14.71 1.90 -26.35
N ILE A 403 14.83 1.28 -25.19
CA ILE A 403 16.12 1.06 -24.54
C ILE A 403 16.72 -0.26 -25.03
N GLY A 404 15.96 -1.34 -24.98
CA GLY A 404 16.45 -2.69 -25.23
C GLY A 404 16.85 -2.97 -26.68
N ALA A 405 16.01 -2.59 -27.64
CA ALA A 405 16.27 -2.84 -29.06
C ALA A 405 17.59 -2.21 -29.56
N PRO A 406 17.85 -0.91 -29.32
CA PRO A 406 19.13 -0.31 -29.72
C PRO A 406 20.31 -0.82 -28.89
N LEU A 407 20.13 -1.14 -27.61
CA LEU A 407 21.19 -1.71 -26.78
C LEU A 407 21.63 -3.09 -27.32
N GLY A 408 20.67 -3.95 -27.68
CA GLY A 408 20.94 -5.25 -28.32
C GLY A 408 21.62 -5.08 -29.68
N ALA A 409 21.23 -4.08 -30.47
CA ALA A 409 21.86 -3.79 -31.76
C ALA A 409 23.32 -3.30 -31.66
N ILE A 410 23.71 -2.68 -30.54
CA ILE A 410 25.06 -2.12 -30.32
C ILE A 410 26.01 -3.19 -29.77
N ILE A 411 25.56 -4.02 -28.83
CA ILE A 411 26.43 -4.96 -28.12
C ILE A 411 26.65 -6.22 -28.97
N ARG A 412 27.70 -6.20 -29.81
CA ARG A 412 28.02 -7.26 -30.79
C ARG A 412 28.89 -8.40 -30.25
N LYS A 413 29.60 -8.19 -29.14
CA LYS A 413 30.60 -9.12 -28.58
C LYS A 413 30.45 -9.18 -27.06
N GLY A 414 30.32 -10.39 -26.50
CA GLY A 414 30.23 -10.62 -25.05
C GLY A 414 29.37 -11.81 -24.59
N GLY A 415 28.78 -12.59 -25.51
CA GLY A 415 27.84 -13.65 -25.17
C GLY A 415 26.53 -13.11 -24.56
N PHE A 416 25.56 -13.99 -24.31
CA PHE A 416 24.24 -13.63 -23.77
C PHE A 416 24.29 -12.86 -22.43
N GLY A 417 25.40 -12.91 -21.68
CA GLY A 417 25.51 -12.40 -20.31
C GLY A 417 25.57 -10.88 -20.16
N LEU A 418 26.35 -10.17 -21.00
CA LEU A 418 26.59 -8.73 -20.82
C LEU A 418 25.34 -7.87 -21.12
N PRO A 419 24.61 -8.06 -22.24
CA PRO A 419 23.37 -7.33 -22.50
C PRO A 419 22.30 -7.61 -21.43
N PHE A 420 22.25 -8.84 -20.92
CA PHE A 420 21.34 -9.25 -19.85
C PHE A 420 21.64 -8.53 -18.53
N LEU A 421 22.92 -8.45 -18.14
CA LEU A 421 23.35 -7.76 -16.93
C LEU A 421 23.05 -6.26 -16.98
N VAL A 422 23.34 -5.60 -18.12
CA VAL A 422 22.99 -4.19 -18.31
C VAL A 422 21.48 -3.98 -18.19
N SER A 423 20.68 -4.89 -18.76
CA SER A 423 19.21 -4.84 -18.66
C SER A 423 18.71 -4.94 -17.22
N ILE A 424 19.29 -5.82 -16.40
CA ILE A 424 18.96 -5.95 -14.98
C ILE A 424 19.26 -4.65 -14.23
N VAL A 425 20.46 -4.07 -14.43
CA VAL A 425 20.84 -2.82 -13.75
C VAL A 425 19.88 -1.68 -14.11
N LEU A 426 19.53 -1.56 -15.39
CA LEU A 426 18.61 -0.54 -15.89
C LEU A 426 17.18 -0.73 -15.34
N PHE A 427 16.72 -1.97 -15.26
CA PHE A 427 15.44 -2.30 -14.65
C PHE A 427 15.42 -2.06 -13.14
N MET A 428 16.49 -2.40 -12.42
CA MET A 428 16.61 -2.09 -10.99
C MET A 428 16.56 -0.58 -10.76
N PHE A 429 17.26 0.21 -11.59
CA PHE A 429 17.22 1.66 -11.52
C PHE A 429 15.79 2.20 -11.77
N TYR A 430 15.10 1.71 -12.80
CA TYR A 430 13.68 2.00 -13.03
C TYR A 430 12.83 1.68 -11.79
N TYR A 431 13.02 0.50 -11.21
CA TYR A 431 12.20 0.03 -10.08
C TYR A 431 12.40 0.89 -8.83
N VAL A 432 13.65 1.27 -8.54
CA VAL A 432 13.98 2.20 -7.44
C VAL A 432 13.29 3.55 -7.67
N LEU A 433 13.44 4.14 -8.87
CA LEU A 433 12.77 5.40 -9.20
C LEU A 433 11.25 5.30 -9.11
N TYR A 434 10.68 4.17 -9.53
CA TYR A 434 9.25 3.91 -9.46
C TYR A 434 8.75 3.88 -8.00
N ILE A 435 9.42 3.16 -7.11
CA ILE A 435 9.08 3.14 -5.67
C ILE A 435 9.26 4.54 -5.05
N MET A 436 10.35 5.23 -5.37
CA MET A 436 10.60 6.58 -4.86
C MET A 436 9.51 7.56 -5.29
N GLY A 437 9.11 7.54 -6.56
CA GLY A 437 8.03 8.36 -7.09
C GLY A 437 6.68 8.06 -6.44
N GLU A 438 6.34 6.79 -6.25
CA GLU A 438 5.14 6.35 -5.53
C GLU A 438 5.13 6.84 -4.08
N LYS A 439 6.23 6.63 -3.35
CA LYS A 439 6.33 7.05 -1.95
C LYS A 439 6.23 8.58 -1.82
N ALA A 440 7.01 9.32 -2.61
CA ALA A 440 6.99 10.79 -2.61
C ALA A 440 5.62 11.38 -2.98
N ALA A 441 4.90 10.77 -3.92
CA ALA A 441 3.53 11.18 -4.25
C ALA A 441 2.56 10.93 -3.09
N THR A 442 2.65 9.78 -2.42
CA THR A 442 1.75 9.43 -1.30
C THR A 442 2.01 10.23 -0.03
N GLU A 443 3.24 10.67 0.20
CA GLU A 443 3.66 11.46 1.37
C GLU A 443 3.50 12.97 1.20
N ASP A 444 2.93 13.44 0.08
CA ASP A 444 2.79 14.88 -0.21
C ASP A 444 4.13 15.61 -0.41
N ALA A 445 5.16 14.90 -0.87
CA ALA A 445 6.42 15.50 -1.30
C ALA A 445 6.37 15.91 -2.78
N LEU A 446 5.68 15.15 -3.63
CA LEU A 446 5.51 15.43 -5.06
C LEU A 446 4.04 15.44 -5.49
N PRO A 447 3.68 16.18 -6.56
CA PRO A 447 2.40 16.00 -7.23
C PRO A 447 2.22 14.56 -7.70
N VAL A 448 1.01 14.02 -7.57
CA VAL A 448 0.75 12.59 -7.85
C VAL A 448 1.06 12.21 -9.29
N PHE A 449 0.77 13.10 -10.24
CA PHE A 449 1.15 12.91 -11.64
C PHE A 449 2.66 12.74 -11.80
N VAL A 450 3.46 13.65 -11.22
CA VAL A 450 4.93 13.61 -11.31
C VAL A 450 5.46 12.33 -10.69
N GLY A 451 4.98 11.94 -9.50
CA GLY A 451 5.44 10.70 -8.85
C GLY A 451 5.09 9.44 -9.64
N ALA A 452 3.91 9.37 -10.26
CA ALA A 452 3.48 8.21 -11.07
C ALA A 452 4.29 8.03 -12.36
N TRP A 453 4.76 9.15 -12.94
CA TRP A 453 5.49 9.19 -14.20
C TRP A 453 7.00 9.34 -14.02
N LEU A 454 7.49 9.48 -12.77
CA LEU A 454 8.89 9.81 -12.47
C LEU A 454 9.89 8.88 -13.17
N ALA A 455 9.70 7.56 -13.01
CA ALA A 455 10.60 6.57 -13.59
C ALA A 455 10.59 6.62 -15.13
N SER A 456 9.41 6.59 -15.74
CA SER A 456 9.26 6.66 -17.20
C SER A 456 9.72 8.01 -17.77
N GLY A 457 9.52 9.11 -17.05
CA GLY A 457 9.93 10.45 -17.44
C GLY A 457 11.45 10.64 -17.46
N ILE A 458 12.17 9.95 -16.56
CA ILE A 458 13.65 9.94 -16.54
C ILE A 458 14.21 9.02 -17.64
N LEU A 459 13.60 7.85 -17.83
CA LEU A 459 14.12 6.82 -18.74
C LEU A 459 13.71 7.01 -20.20
N PHE A 460 12.61 7.71 -20.47
CA PHE A 460 12.17 7.98 -21.83
C PHE A 460 13.17 8.81 -22.65
N PRO A 461 13.70 9.95 -22.15
CA PRO A 461 14.77 10.69 -22.83
C PRO A 461 16.01 9.83 -23.08
N LEU A 462 16.39 8.98 -22.12
CA LEU A 462 17.50 8.04 -22.27
C LEU A 462 17.24 7.04 -23.42
N GLY A 463 16.05 6.44 -23.48
CA GLY A 463 15.65 5.53 -24.56
C GLY A 463 15.66 6.21 -25.94
N VAL A 464 15.15 7.44 -26.03
CA VAL A 464 15.20 8.25 -27.26
C VAL A 464 16.65 8.53 -27.67
N PHE A 465 17.49 8.94 -26.72
CA PHE A 465 18.90 9.22 -26.97
C PHE A 465 19.68 7.99 -27.46
N ILE A 466 19.52 6.85 -26.80
CA ILE A 466 20.16 5.58 -27.18
C ILE A 466 19.66 5.13 -28.56
N THR A 467 18.34 5.19 -28.81
CA THR A 467 17.77 4.86 -30.12
C THR A 467 18.35 5.74 -31.22
N TYR A 468 18.39 7.07 -31.00
CA TYR A 468 18.95 8.00 -31.96
C TYR A 468 20.42 7.68 -32.28
N LYS A 469 21.24 7.43 -31.26
CA LYS A 469 22.66 7.07 -31.47
C LYS A 469 22.84 5.74 -32.19
N ALA A 470 22.05 4.71 -31.86
CA ALA A 470 22.09 3.42 -32.54
C ALA A 470 21.72 3.53 -34.04
N THR A 471 20.81 4.46 -34.38
CA THR A 471 20.42 4.69 -35.78
C THR A 471 21.49 5.43 -36.59
N LYS A 472 22.37 6.20 -35.94
CA LYS A 472 23.45 6.98 -36.58
C LYS A 472 24.84 6.30 -36.54
N ASP A 473 24.94 5.05 -36.06
CA ASP A 473 26.21 4.30 -35.92
C ASP A 473 27.35 5.10 -35.24
N SER A 474 26.99 6.02 -34.33
CA SER A 474 27.99 6.87 -33.67
C SER A 474 28.79 6.07 -32.64
N LYS A 475 30.13 6.01 -32.80
CA LYS A 475 31.10 5.27 -31.94
C LYS A 475 31.16 5.73 -30.46
N ILE A 476 30.29 6.64 -30.01
CA ILE A 476 30.40 7.23 -28.66
C ILE A 476 30.01 6.24 -27.56
N VAL A 477 29.13 5.25 -27.84
CA VAL A 477 28.84 4.17 -26.89
C VAL A 477 29.73 2.97 -27.25
N ASN A 478 31.01 3.09 -26.93
CA ASN A 478 31.93 1.95 -27.04
C ASN A 478 31.67 0.97 -25.88
N THR A 479 31.76 -0.33 -26.16
CA THR A 479 31.69 -1.40 -25.16
C THR A 479 32.64 -1.16 -23.98
N GLU A 480 33.79 -0.52 -24.21
CA GLU A 480 34.76 -0.12 -23.19
C GLU A 480 34.20 0.89 -22.16
N GLN A 481 33.34 1.83 -22.58
CA GLN A 481 32.71 2.78 -21.65
C GLN A 481 31.65 2.09 -20.78
N ILE A 482 30.89 1.15 -21.35
CA ILE A 482 29.93 0.33 -20.60
C ILE A 482 30.69 -0.55 -19.60
N GLU A 483 31.79 -1.18 -20.01
CA GLU A 483 32.66 -1.95 -19.11
C GLU A 483 33.25 -1.08 -18.00
N ASN A 484 33.66 0.16 -18.28
CA ASN A 484 34.16 1.08 -17.27
C ASN A 484 33.06 1.51 -16.28
N ILE A 485 31.83 1.79 -16.74
CA ILE A 485 30.69 2.06 -15.87
C ILE A 485 30.37 0.84 -14.99
N LEU A 486 30.42 -0.36 -15.55
CA LEU A 486 30.21 -1.61 -14.81
C LEU A 486 31.34 -1.89 -13.80
N LYS A 487 32.60 -1.57 -14.13
CA LYS A 487 33.73 -1.63 -13.18
C LYS A 487 33.57 -0.63 -12.04
N ILE A 488 33.12 0.59 -12.34
CA ILE A 488 32.83 1.61 -11.31
C ILE A 488 31.70 1.13 -10.39
N LEU A 489 30.61 0.60 -10.93
CA LEU A 489 29.50 0.02 -10.16
C LEU A 489 29.95 -1.18 -9.31
N GLY A 490 30.79 -2.06 -9.87
CA GLY A 490 31.38 -3.19 -9.15
C GLY A 490 32.30 -2.75 -8.01
N ASN A 491 33.03 -1.65 -8.18
CA ASN A 491 33.85 -1.06 -7.13
C ASN A 491 33.00 -0.42 -6.03
N ILE A 492 31.92 0.30 -6.37
CA ILE A 492 30.97 0.87 -5.40
C ILE A 492 30.31 -0.22 -4.55
N LEU A 493 29.96 -1.36 -5.15
CA LEU A 493 29.40 -2.52 -4.43
C LEU A 493 30.43 -3.24 -3.53
N LYS A 494 31.74 -3.11 -3.81
CA LYS A 494 32.81 -3.63 -2.95
C LYS A 494 33.11 -2.74 -1.74
N PHE A 495 32.74 -1.46 -1.77
CA PHE A 495 32.92 -0.53 -0.65
C PHE A 495 31.87 -0.68 0.47
N GLY A 496 30.94 -1.63 0.35
CA GLY A 496 29.94 -1.94 1.38
C GLY A 496 30.21 -3.21 2.20
N LYS A 497 31.42 -3.77 2.14
CA LYS A 497 31.85 -4.87 3.02
C LYS A 497 32.72 -4.38 4.16
#